data_AF-A0A2E0NAK1-F1
#
_entry.id   AF-A0A2E0NAK1-F1
#
_cell.length_a   1.000
_cell.length_b   1.000
_cell.length_c   1.000
_cell.angle_alpha   90.00
_cell.angle_beta   90.00
_cell.angle_gamma   90.00
#
_symmetry.space_group_name_H-M   'P 1'
#
loop_
_entity.id
_entity.type
_entity.pdbx_description
1 polymer ?
#
loop_
_entity_poly.entity_id
_entity_poly.type
_entity_poly.pdbx_seq_one_letter_code
_entity_poly.pdbx_strand_id
1 'polypeptide(L)'
;MNIFIYVVILIVWYLWSLGHFIQWAFLGRFLFRNWYVFLLLSISWEILELFLPFEFAIETWVNKISDIFVNCLGFYFGTYLWAKKYETHFTTTS
;
A
#
# COMPACT_ATOMS: atom_id res chain seq x y z
N MET A 1 16.33 -29.15 2.48
CA MET A 1 15.35 -28.03 2.42
C MET A 1 15.20 -27.62 0.95
N ASN A 2 13.98 -27.48 0.42
CA ASN A 2 13.70 -27.58 -1.02
C ASN A 2 13.58 -26.20 -1.69
N ILE A 3 14.27 -25.98 -2.81
CA ILE A 3 14.29 -24.69 -3.55
C ILE A 3 12.87 -24.20 -3.91
N PHE A 4 11.97 -25.14 -4.20
CA PHE A 4 10.58 -24.88 -4.52
C PHE A 4 9.82 -24.15 -3.39
N ILE A 5 10.10 -24.51 -2.13
CA ILE A 5 9.43 -23.92 -0.96
C ILE A 5 9.82 -22.45 -0.80
N TYR A 6 11.08 -22.10 -1.06
CA TYR A 6 11.54 -20.70 -1.02
C TYR A 6 10.86 -19.85 -2.08
N VAL A 7 10.71 -20.36 -3.29
CA VAL A 7 10.05 -19.64 -4.39
C VAL A 7 8.58 -19.37 -4.05
N VAL A 8 7.87 -20.37 -3.50
CA VAL A 8 6.46 -20.20 -3.09
C VAL A 8 6.33 -19.16 -1.99
N ILE A 9 7.18 -19.23 -0.96
CA ILE A 9 7.17 -18.24 0.13
C ILE A 9 7.38 -16.84 -0.44
N LEU A 10 8.42 -16.62 -1.24
CA LEU A 10 8.71 -15.31 -1.84
C LEU A 10 7.52 -14.75 -2.62
N ILE A 11 6.85 -15.55 -3.44
CA ILE A 11 5.67 -15.11 -4.21
C ILE A 11 4.56 -14.60 -3.30
N VAL A 12 4.29 -15.28 -2.19
CA VAL A 12 3.25 -14.85 -1.24
C VAL A 12 3.58 -13.49 -0.63
N TRP A 13 4.84 -13.26 -0.22
CA TRP A 13 5.30 -11.96 0.27
C TRP A 13 5.14 -10.86 -0.79
N TYR A 14 5.49 -11.13 -2.05
CA TYR A 14 5.34 -10.15 -3.13
C TYR A 14 3.87 -9.81 -3.41
N LEU A 15 2.98 -10.80 -3.36
CA LEU A 15 1.55 -10.58 -3.56
C LEU A 15 0.93 -9.76 -2.42
N TRP A 16 1.40 -9.97 -1.18
CA TRP A 16 0.97 -9.20 -0.02
C TRP A 16 1.32 -7.71 -0.18
N SER A 17 2.59 -7.39 -0.44
CA SER A 17 3.02 -6.01 -0.68
C SER A 17 2.35 -5.41 -1.93
N LEU A 18 2.11 -6.19 -2.99
CA LEU A 18 1.39 -5.72 -4.16
C LEU A 18 -0.07 -5.35 -3.83
N GLY A 19 -0.72 -6.13 -2.96
CA GLY A 19 -2.06 -5.84 -2.45
C GLY A 19 -2.12 -4.49 -1.75
N HIS A 20 -1.20 -4.26 -0.81
CA HIS A 20 -1.00 -2.97 -0.13
C HIS A 20 -0.83 -1.83 -1.13
N PHE A 21 0.09 -1.96 -2.08
CA PHE A 21 0.32 -0.95 -3.12
C PHE A 21 -0.95 -0.62 -3.90
N ILE A 22 -1.65 -1.63 -4.41
CA ILE A 22 -2.87 -1.45 -5.22
C ILE A 22 -3.99 -0.82 -4.40
N GLN A 23 -4.19 -1.27 -3.16
CA GLN A 23 -5.20 -0.71 -2.25
C GLN A 23 -4.97 0.79 -2.07
N TRP A 24 -3.76 1.19 -1.71
CA TRP A 24 -3.46 2.59 -1.44
C TRP A 24 -3.40 3.45 -2.70
N ALA A 25 -2.98 2.88 -3.83
CA ALA A 25 -3.10 3.54 -5.13
C ALA A 25 -4.56 3.80 -5.51
N PHE A 26 -5.45 2.84 -5.27
CA PHE A 26 -6.88 3.01 -5.52
C PHE A 26 -7.47 4.10 -4.62
N LEU A 27 -7.18 4.06 -3.31
CA LEU A 27 -7.66 5.08 -2.36
C LEU A 27 -7.16 6.49 -2.74
N GLY A 28 -5.88 6.64 -3.03
CA GLY A 28 -5.26 7.90 -3.46
C GLY A 28 -5.79 8.41 -4.80
N ARG A 29 -6.20 7.51 -5.70
CA ARG A 29 -6.71 7.84 -7.02
C ARG A 29 -8.17 8.29 -7.02
N PHE A 30 -9.01 7.66 -6.19
CA PHE A 30 -10.47 7.78 -6.31
C PHE A 30 -11.17 8.31 -5.07
N LEU A 31 -10.68 8.04 -3.85
CA LEU A 31 -11.40 8.39 -2.63
C LEU A 31 -10.89 9.67 -1.98
N PHE A 32 -9.64 9.70 -1.53
CA PHE A 32 -9.09 10.84 -0.78
C PHE A 32 -7.62 11.09 -1.08
N ARG A 33 -7.18 12.33 -0.88
CA ARG A 33 -5.83 12.82 -1.19
C ARG A 33 -5.11 13.41 0.03
N ASN A 34 -5.75 13.33 1.20
CA ASN A 34 -5.19 13.87 2.43
C ASN A 34 -4.16 12.89 3.01
N TRP A 35 -2.89 13.28 2.96
CA TRP A 35 -1.77 12.51 3.50
C TRP A 35 -1.87 12.22 4.99
N TYR A 36 -2.48 13.11 5.78
CA TYR A 36 -2.68 12.88 7.22
C TYR A 36 -3.70 11.76 7.48
N VAL A 37 -4.79 11.73 6.71
CA VAL A 37 -5.79 10.65 6.80
C VAL A 37 -5.19 9.33 6.33
N PHE A 38 -4.40 9.36 5.25
CA PHE A 38 -3.64 8.20 4.78
C PHE A 38 -2.70 7.65 5.86
N LEU A 39 -1.83 8.48 6.43
CA LEU A 39 -0.86 8.05 7.45
C LEU A 39 -1.54 7.53 8.70
N LEU A 40 -2.62 8.20 9.14
CA LEU A 40 -3.41 7.74 10.27
C LEU A 40 -3.94 6.33 10.02
N LEU A 41 -4.57 6.08 8.87
CA LEU A 41 -5.14 4.77 8.55
C LEU A 41 -4.06 3.69 8.35
N SER A 42 -2.97 4.01 7.63
CA SER A 42 -1.85 3.09 7.37
C SER A 42 -1.17 2.66 8.68
N ILE A 43 -0.83 3.62 9.55
CA ILE A 43 -0.18 3.32 10.84
C ILE A 43 -1.17 2.65 11.80
N SER A 44 -2.44 3.07 11.80
CA SER A 44 -3.45 2.44 12.67
C SER A 44 -3.67 0.97 12.31
N TRP A 45 -3.56 0.59 11.02
CA TRP A 45 -3.65 -0.80 10.60
C TRP A 45 -2.51 -1.64 11.18
N GLU A 46 -1.26 -1.18 11.02
CA GLU A 46 -0.08 -1.85 11.59
C GLU A 46 -0.14 -1.98 13.12
N ILE A 47 -0.64 -0.95 13.81
CA ILE A 47 -0.85 -0.97 15.26
C ILE A 47 -1.94 -1.97 15.64
N LEU A 48 -3.04 -2.01 14.89
CA LEU A 48 -4.16 -2.91 15.15
C LEU A 48 -3.71 -4.38 15.03
N GLU A 49 -2.83 -4.69 14.07
CA GLU A 49 -2.23 -6.02 13.94
C GLU A 49 -1.47 -6.47 15.19
N LEU A 50 -0.85 -5.56 15.97
CA LEU A 50 -0.17 -5.93 17.22
C LEU A 50 -1.10 -6.54 18.27
N PHE A 51 -2.41 -6.30 18.15
CA PHE A 51 -3.43 -6.80 19.08
C PHE A 51 -4.22 -7.98 18.52
N LEU A 52 -4.00 -8.36 17.25
CA LEU A 52 -4.72 -9.44 16.61
C LEU A 52 -3.98 -10.78 16.78
N PRO A 53 -4.63 -11.82 17.33
CA PRO A 53 -4.01 -13.14 17.50
C PRO A 53 -4.15 -13.99 16.21
N PHE A 54 -3.84 -13.41 15.05
CA PHE A 54 -3.88 -14.11 13.77
C PHE A 54 -2.46 -14.31 13.23
N GLU A 55 -2.20 -15.44 12.56
CA GLU A 55 -0.86 -15.76 12.05
C GLU A 55 -0.30 -14.70 11.07
N PHE A 56 -1.18 -14.03 10.31
CA PHE A 56 -0.79 -12.94 9.41
C PHE A 56 -0.37 -11.66 10.14
N ALA A 57 -0.75 -11.50 11.40
CA ALA A 57 -0.43 -10.32 12.20
C ALA A 57 0.92 -10.48 12.93
N ILE A 58 1.40 -11.71 13.08
CA ILE A 58 2.67 -12.08 13.71
C ILE A 58 3.79 -11.98 12.67
N GLU A 59 4.12 -10.75 12.32
CA GLU A 59 5.20 -10.44 11.37
C GLU A 59 6.38 -9.73 12.05
N THR A 60 7.54 -9.77 11.39
CA THR A 60 8.71 -9.01 11.86
C THR A 60 8.47 -7.51 11.73
N TRP A 61 9.08 -6.73 12.62
CA TRP A 61 9.05 -5.27 12.55
C TRP A 61 9.52 -4.72 11.20
N VAL A 62 10.44 -5.42 10.52
CA VAL A 62 10.92 -5.01 9.19
C VAL A 62 9.82 -5.10 8.14
N ASN A 63 8.97 -6.12 8.21
CA ASN A 63 7.85 -6.28 7.27
C ASN A 63 6.78 -5.21 7.51
N LYS A 64 6.45 -4.92 8.77
CA LYS A 64 5.53 -3.83 9.12
C LYS A 64 5.99 -2.47 8.60
N ILE A 65 7.29 -2.17 8.73
CA ILE A 65 7.87 -0.94 8.17
C ILE A 65 7.82 -0.97 6.63
N SER A 66 8.09 -2.12 6.02
CA SER A 66 7.99 -2.31 4.58
C SER A 66 6.56 -2.07 4.09
N ASP A 67 5.54 -2.55 4.80
CA ASP A 67 4.15 -2.35 4.46
C ASP A 67 3.78 -0.87 4.48
N ILE A 68 4.17 -0.11 5.52
CA ILE A 68 3.99 1.36 5.54
C ILE A 68 4.69 2.03 4.33
N PHE A 69 5.90 1.60 3.99
CA PHE A 69 6.64 2.16 2.85
C PHE A 69 5.92 1.90 1.53
N VAL A 70 5.44 0.67 1.32
CA VAL A 70 4.68 0.27 0.13
C VAL A 70 3.33 1.00 0.07
N ASN A 71 2.67 1.20 1.20
CA ASN A 71 1.46 2.00 1.33
C ASN A 71 1.70 3.44 0.86
N CYS A 72 2.80 4.06 1.28
CA CYS A 72 3.19 5.41 0.86
C CYS A 72 3.39 5.50 -0.66
N LEU A 73 4.09 4.53 -1.25
CA LEU A 73 4.31 4.47 -2.70
C LEU A 73 2.99 4.31 -3.47
N GLY A 74 2.11 3.43 -3.01
CA GLY A 74 0.78 3.24 -3.58
C GLY A 74 -0.01 4.54 -3.55
N PHE A 75 -0.15 5.15 -2.37
CA PHE A 75 -0.91 6.38 -2.20
C PHE A 75 -0.36 7.54 -3.03
N TYR A 76 0.96 7.73 -3.02
CA TYR A 76 1.63 8.72 -3.87
C TYR A 76 1.29 8.51 -5.35
N PHE A 77 1.43 7.28 -5.84
CA PHE A 77 1.14 6.96 -7.23
C PHE A 77 -0.32 7.24 -7.61
N GLY A 78 -1.27 6.86 -6.73
CA GLY A 78 -2.68 7.15 -6.90
C GLY A 78 -2.98 8.64 -7.01
N THR A 79 -2.42 9.45 -6.10
CA THR A 79 -2.59 10.91 -6.10
C THR A 79 -1.92 11.59 -7.31
N TYR A 80 -0.75 11.10 -7.74
CA TYR A 80 -0.07 11.57 -8.95
C TYR A 80 -0.91 11.34 -10.22
N LEU A 81 -1.46 10.13 -10.38
CA LEU A 81 -2.35 9.82 -11.50
C LEU A 81 -3.64 10.64 -11.47
N TRP A 82 -4.11 10.99 -10.28
CA TRP A 82 -5.23 11.92 -10.13
C TRP A 82 -4.85 13.30 -10.67
N ALA A 83 -3.73 13.88 -10.24
CA ALA A 83 -3.30 15.21 -10.65
C ALA A 83 -3.14 15.33 -12.18
N LYS A 84 -2.49 14.34 -12.81
CA LYS A 84 -2.31 14.30 -14.27
C LYS A 84 -3.61 14.33 -15.07
N LYS A 85 -4.69 13.73 -14.56
CA LYS A 85 -5.99 13.77 -15.24
C LYS A 85 -6.53 15.20 -15.33
N TYR A 86 -6.29 16.05 -14.34
CA TYR A 86 -6.78 17.44 -14.36
C TYR A 86 -5.93 18.30 -15.29
N GLU A 87 -4.61 18.13 -15.33
CA GLU A 87 -3.72 18.83 -16.26
C GLU A 87 -4.11 18.59 -17.74
N THR A 88 -4.52 17.37 -18.07
CA THR A 88 -4.97 17.01 -19.43
C THR A 88 -6.32 17.61 -19.80
N HIS A 89 -7.24 17.77 -18.83
CA HIS A 89 -8.52 18.43 -19.08
C HIS A 89 -8.37 19.94 -19.34
N PHE A 90 -7.40 20.61 -18.68
CA PHE A 90 -7.13 22.04 -18.93
C PHE A 90 -6.50 22.30 -20.30
N THR A 91 -5.66 21.41 -20.81
CA THR A 91 -4.95 21.58 -22.10
C THR A 91 -5.79 21.23 -23.33
N THR A 92 -6.90 20.50 -23.17
CA THR A 92 -7.79 20.10 -24.29
C THR A 92 -9.00 21.02 -24.45
N THR A 93 -9.20 21.98 -23.55
CA THR A 93 -10.34 22.91 -23.55
C THR A 93 -9.95 24.38 -23.80
N SER A 94 -8.64 24.66 -23.95
CA SER A 94 -8.06 25.95 -24.34
C SER A 94 -7.69 25.98 -25.82
#